data_AF-A0A1Y2JV51-F1
#
_entry.id   AF-A0A1Y2JV51-F1
#
_cell.length_a   1.000
_cell.length_b   1.000
_cell.length_c   1.000
_cell.angle_alpha   90.00
_cell.angle_beta   90.00
_cell.angle_gamma   90.00
#
_symmetry.space_group_name_H-M   'P 1'
#
loop_
_entity.id
_entity.type
_entity.pdbx_description
1 polymer ?
#
loop_
_entity_poly.entity_id
_entity_poly.type
_entity_poly.pdbx_seq_one_letter_code
_entity_poly.pdbx_strand_id
1 'polypeptide(L)'
;MRHGTKFWLAGAVIACAAMGSVQWSEEDGLSFSVQSAQARVGRPATPVSVAGVARRTTRRAVVGGAAVGAAVAAPTCARVLVNGAWVCR
;
A
#
# COMPACT_ATOMS: atom_id res chain seq x y z
N MET A 1 -35.87 -34.92 -1.52
CA MET A 1 -34.96 -33.90 -2.10
C MET A 1 -33.54 -33.88 -1.49
N ARG A 2 -33.32 -34.31 -0.23
CA ARG A 2 -31.99 -34.24 0.44
C ARG A 2 -30.91 -35.17 -0.13
N HIS A 3 -31.29 -36.28 -0.78
CA HIS A 3 -30.31 -37.22 -1.35
C HIS A 3 -29.64 -36.69 -2.63
N GLY A 4 -30.38 -35.97 -3.48
CA GLY A 4 -29.84 -35.43 -4.74
C GLY A 4 -28.76 -34.35 -4.52
N THR A 5 -28.92 -33.51 -3.49
CA THR A 5 -27.94 -32.47 -3.14
C THR A 5 -26.59 -33.06 -2.70
N LYS A 6 -26.61 -34.20 -1.98
CA LYS A 6 -25.38 -34.89 -1.55
C LYS A 6 -24.58 -35.43 -2.74
N PHE A 7 -25.26 -36.01 -3.73
CA PHE A 7 -24.63 -36.49 -4.96
C PHE A 7 -24.01 -35.35 -5.78
N TRP A 8 -24.69 -34.20 -5.85
CA TRP A 8 -24.17 -33.01 -6.52
C TRP A 8 -22.90 -32.45 -5.87
N LEU A 9 -22.88 -32.36 -4.54
CA LEU A 9 -21.70 -31.91 -3.80
C LEU A 9 -20.53 -32.87 -3.98
N ALA A 10 -20.76 -34.18 -3.93
CA ALA A 10 -19.73 -35.18 -4.16
C ALA A 10 -19.13 -35.07 -5.58
N GLY A 11 -19.98 -34.91 -6.60
CA GLY A 11 -19.52 -34.73 -7.99
C GLY A 11 -18.67 -33.48 -8.19
N ALA A 12 -19.06 -32.35 -7.57
CA ALA A 12 -18.31 -31.10 -7.67
C ALA A 12 -16.91 -31.20 -7.03
N VAL A 13 -16.79 -31.85 -5.86
CA VAL A 13 -15.49 -32.06 -5.20
C VAL A 13 -14.58 -32.95 -6.05
N ILE A 14 -15.10 -34.04 -6.62
CA ILE A 14 -14.33 -34.95 -7.48
C ILE A 14 -13.85 -34.21 -8.75
N ALA A 15 -14.71 -33.40 -9.38
CA ALA A 15 -14.34 -32.62 -10.55
C ALA A 15 -13.26 -31.56 -10.22
N CYS A 16 -13.38 -30.87 -9.09
CA CYS A 16 -12.35 -29.91 -8.65
C CYS A 16 -11.01 -30.60 -8.33
N ALA A 17 -11.03 -31.78 -7.70
CA ALA A 17 -9.83 -32.54 -7.41
C ALA A 17 -9.15 -33.11 -8.67
N ALA A 18 -9.93 -33.51 -9.68
CA ALA A 18 -9.41 -34.00 -10.95
C ALA A 18 -8.77 -32.89 -11.80
N MET A 19 -9.28 -31.65 -11.71
CA MET A 19 -8.74 -30.49 -12.43
C MET A 19 -7.59 -29.79 -11.68
N GLY A 20 -7.62 -29.83 -10.34
CA GLY A 20 -6.68 -29.11 -9.49
C GLY A 20 -5.52 -30.00 -9.07
N SER A 21 -4.41 -29.94 -9.82
CA SER A 21 -3.13 -30.47 -9.35
C SER A 21 -2.58 -29.58 -8.23
N VAL A 22 -3.03 -29.78 -7.00
CA VAL A 22 -2.37 -29.21 -5.82
C VAL A 22 -1.18 -30.12 -5.51
N GLN A 23 -0.09 -29.94 -6.26
CA GLN A 23 1.16 -30.64 -5.99
C GLN A 23 1.81 -29.94 -4.78
N TRP A 24 1.66 -30.52 -3.60
CA TRP A 24 2.37 -30.09 -2.40
C TRP A 24 3.74 -30.77 -2.41
N SER A 25 4.80 -29.98 -2.65
CA SER A 25 6.18 -30.47 -2.62
C SER A 25 6.82 -30.05 -1.31
N GLU A 26 7.37 -31.01 -0.56
CA GLU A 26 7.95 -30.81 0.78
C GLU A 26 9.13 -29.83 0.78
N GLU A 27 9.76 -29.65 -0.39
CA GLU A 27 10.92 -28.79 -0.63
C GLU A 27 10.57 -27.30 -0.90
N ASP A 28 9.40 -27.00 -1.48
CA ASP A 28 9.08 -25.67 -2.08
C ASP A 28 7.63 -25.18 -1.82
N GLY A 29 6.85 -25.91 -1.01
CA GLY A 29 5.50 -25.50 -0.65
C GLY A 29 4.49 -25.55 -1.82
N LEU A 30 3.39 -24.82 -1.68
CA LEU A 30 2.24 -24.86 -2.57
C LEU A 30 2.56 -24.13 -3.88
N SER A 31 3.14 -24.84 -4.85
CA SER A 31 3.50 -24.31 -6.16
C SER A 31 2.26 -24.16 -7.06
N PHE A 32 1.43 -23.18 -6.74
CA PHE A 32 0.62 -22.53 -7.76
C PHE A 32 1.61 -21.80 -8.68
N SER A 33 1.44 -21.88 -9.99
CA SER A 33 2.28 -21.21 -11.01
C SER A 33 2.51 -19.71 -10.72
N VAL A 34 3.44 -19.40 -9.82
CA VAL A 34 4.00 -18.07 -9.58
C VAL A 34 5.43 -18.19 -10.06
N GLN A 35 5.54 -18.17 -11.38
CA GLN A 35 6.80 -18.02 -12.09
C GLN A 35 7.56 -16.84 -11.46
N SER A 36 8.71 -17.14 -10.83
CA SER A 36 9.67 -16.21 -10.22
C SER A 36 9.31 -14.72 -10.35
N ALA A 37 8.89 -14.09 -9.26
CA ALA A 37 8.59 -12.66 -9.23
C ALA A 37 9.89 -11.85 -9.40
N GLN A 38 10.30 -11.63 -10.64
CA GLN A 38 11.39 -10.73 -11.01
C GLN A 38 11.00 -9.28 -10.68
N ALA A 39 11.19 -8.89 -9.42
CA ALA A 39 11.01 -7.52 -8.97
C ALA A 39 12.18 -6.66 -9.49
N ARG A 40 12.10 -6.26 -10.76
CA ARG A 40 13.05 -5.31 -11.35
C ARG A 40 12.89 -3.95 -10.68
N VAL A 41 13.83 -3.64 -9.78
CA VAL A 41 13.97 -2.34 -9.12
C VAL A 41 14.28 -1.28 -10.17
N GLY A 42 13.64 -0.11 -10.07
CA GLY A 42 13.92 1.03 -10.95
C GLY A 42 13.14 1.09 -12.26
N ARG A 43 12.37 0.05 -12.64
CA ARG A 43 11.47 0.15 -13.81
C ARG A 43 10.48 1.32 -13.61
N PRO A 44 10.23 2.15 -14.63
CA PRO A 44 9.26 3.22 -14.52
C PRO A 44 7.91 2.67 -14.02
N ALA A 45 7.29 3.38 -13.07
CA ALA A 45 6.03 3.00 -12.41
C ALA A 45 6.05 1.76 -11.49
N THR A 46 7.21 1.25 -11.06
CA THR A 46 7.26 0.28 -9.94
C THR A 46 7.34 1.00 -8.59
N PRO A 47 6.96 0.33 -7.47
CA PRO A 47 6.99 0.92 -6.14
C PRO A 47 8.36 1.52 -5.76
N VAL A 48 9.44 0.90 -6.24
CA VAL A 48 10.85 1.25 -5.98
C VAL A 48 11.46 2.07 -7.13
N SER A 49 10.65 2.83 -7.87
CA SER A 49 11.15 3.75 -8.90
C SER A 49 11.66 5.06 -8.28
N VAL A 50 12.94 5.39 -8.46
CA VAL A 50 13.56 6.64 -7.96
C VAL A 50 12.84 7.88 -8.50
N ALA A 51 12.48 7.90 -9.79
CA ALA A 51 11.71 8.99 -10.38
C ALA A 51 10.30 9.11 -9.78
N GLY A 52 9.70 8.00 -9.35
CA GLY A 52 8.41 7.99 -8.64
C GLY A 52 8.53 8.52 -7.21
N VAL A 53 9.61 8.16 -6.51
CA VAL A 53 9.92 8.69 -5.17
C VAL A 53 10.16 10.19 -5.24
N ALA A 54 11.00 10.67 -6.16
CA ALA A 54 11.29 12.10 -6.33
C ALA A 54 10.01 12.93 -6.55
N ARG A 55 9.10 12.48 -7.42
CA ARG A 55 7.81 13.17 -7.63
C ARG A 55 6.94 13.19 -6.37
N ARG A 56 6.91 12.09 -5.60
CA ARG A 56 6.15 11.99 -4.33
C ARG A 56 6.74 12.88 -3.24
N THR A 57 8.06 12.92 -3.11
CA THR A 57 8.74 13.79 -2.14
C THR A 57 8.53 15.25 -2.49
N THR A 58 8.68 15.67 -3.76
CA THR A 58 8.40 17.05 -4.18
C THR A 58 6.96 17.46 -3.88
N ARG A 59 5.95 16.64 -4.21
CA ARG A 59 4.56 16.98 -3.86
C ARG A 59 4.35 17.14 -2.36
N ARG A 60 4.89 16.23 -1.53
CA ARG A 60 4.77 16.32 -0.07
C ARG A 60 5.48 17.55 0.48
N ALA A 61 6.67 17.86 -0.03
CA ALA A 61 7.42 19.04 0.36
C ALA A 61 6.69 20.34 -0.02
N VAL A 62 6.09 20.41 -1.21
CA VAL A 62 5.29 21.57 -1.64
C VAL A 62 4.02 21.71 -0.79
N VAL A 63 3.26 20.64 -0.57
CA VAL A 63 2.03 20.70 0.24
C VAL A 63 2.34 21.01 1.71
N GLY A 64 3.33 20.32 2.30
CA GLY A 64 3.76 20.56 3.67
C GLY A 64 4.39 21.95 3.85
N GLY A 65 5.22 22.36 2.90
CA GLY A 65 5.84 23.69 2.86
C GLY A 65 4.81 24.81 2.71
N ALA A 66 3.76 24.61 1.90
CA ALA A 66 2.66 25.57 1.80
C ALA A 66 1.84 25.65 3.08
N ALA A 67 1.56 24.52 3.75
CA ALA A 67 0.84 24.50 5.01
C ALA A 67 1.63 25.20 6.15
N VAL A 68 2.93 24.89 6.26
CA VAL A 68 3.82 25.57 7.23
C VAL A 68 3.99 27.03 6.85
N GLY A 69 4.22 27.33 5.58
CA GLY A 69 4.34 28.69 5.06
C GLY A 69 3.09 29.52 5.35
N ALA A 70 1.89 28.98 5.18
CA ALA A 70 0.65 29.65 5.56
C ALA A 70 0.56 29.90 7.07
N ALA A 71 0.96 28.93 7.91
CA ALA A 71 0.97 29.09 9.36
C ALA A 71 1.99 30.14 9.84
N VAL A 72 3.13 30.28 9.16
CA VAL A 72 4.18 31.24 9.52
C VAL A 72 3.95 32.62 8.90
N ALA A 73 3.38 32.69 7.69
CA ALA A 73 3.08 33.94 6.99
C ALA A 73 1.79 34.61 7.48
N ALA A 74 0.97 33.90 8.27
CA ALA A 74 -0.15 34.47 9.00
C ALA A 74 0.14 34.60 10.51
N PRO A 75 1.18 35.35 10.95
CA PRO A 75 1.15 35.82 12.32
C PRO A 75 0.05 36.88 12.37
N THR A 76 -1.12 36.52 12.89
CA THR A 76 -2.13 37.51 13.29
C THR A 76 -1.62 38.40 14.42
N CYS A 77 -0.53 37.99 15.08
CA CYS A 77 0.30 38.82 15.94
C CYS A 77 1.74 38.29 16.03
N ALA A 78 2.72 39.18 16.21
CA ALA A 78 4.05 38.80 16.68
C ALA A 78 4.05 38.76 18.21
N ARG A 79 4.35 37.60 18.82
CA ARG A 79 4.48 37.49 20.28
C ARG A 79 5.81 38.11 20.71
N VAL A 80 5.75 39.23 21.41
CA VAL A 80 6.91 39.92 22.01
C VAL A 80 6.78 39.89 23.53
N LEU A 81 7.87 39.63 24.24
CA LEU A 81 7.91 39.65 25.71
C LEU A 81 8.18 41.09 26.19
N VAL A 82 7.25 41.68 26.94
CA VAL A 82 7.40 43.03 27.51
C VAL A 82 7.12 42.96 29.02
N ASN A 83 8.09 43.34 29.85
CA ASN A 83 7.97 43.30 31.32
C ASN A 83 7.45 41.96 31.89
N GLY A 84 7.83 40.84 31.28
CA GLY A 84 7.42 39.49 31.70
C GLY A 84 6.03 39.04 31.21
N ALA A 85 5.31 39.89 30.47
CA ALA A 85 4.04 39.53 29.82
C ALA A 85 4.24 39.29 28.32
N TRP A 86 3.55 38.29 27.75
CA TRP A 86 3.49 38.07 26.31
C TRP A 86 2.45 39.01 25.69
N VAL A 87 2.89 39.88 24.79
CA VAL A 87 2.03 40.84 24.08
C VAL A 87 2.03 40.52 22.59
N CYS A 88 0.85 40.58 21.99
CA CYS A 88 0.65 40.50 20.54
C CYS A 88 0.86 41.90 19.93
N ARG A 89 1.90 42.08 19.11
CA ARG A 89 2.20 43.32 18.36
C ARG A 89 2.05 43.05 16.86
#